data_AF-A0A0U3EAI6-F1
#
_entry.id   AF-A0A0U3EAI6-F1
#
_cell.length_a   1.000
_cell.length_b   1.000
_cell.length_c   1.000
_cell.angle_alpha   90.00
_cell.angle_beta   90.00
_cell.angle_gamma   90.00
#
_symmetry.space_group_name_H-M   'P 1'
#
loop_
_entity.id
_entity.type
_entity.pdbx_description
1 polymer ?
#
loop_
_entity_poly.entity_id
_entity_poly.type
_entity_poly.pdbx_seq_one_letter_code
_entity_poly.pdbx_strand_id
1 'polypeptide(L)'
;MKCPKCKEEIEDNSMYCPNCGDKLNLNNTMYCPNCGELTESDKKFCSNCGYNFVNISPRTPAFIFGMIGSGIGLLIALILTVTTFAYGVFQIGMIGGYFYCI
;
A
#
# COMPACT_ATOMS: atom_id res chain seq x y z
N MET A 1 -7.48 16.80 15.03
CA MET A 1 -8.40 15.65 14.88
C MET A 1 -9.38 15.53 16.05
N LYS A 2 -10.56 14.90 15.90
CA LYS A 2 -11.50 14.71 17.02
C LYS A 2 -11.31 13.35 17.69
N CYS A 3 -11.34 13.33 19.02
CA CYS A 3 -11.30 12.12 19.82
C CYS A 3 -12.43 11.17 19.41
N PRO A 4 -12.14 9.89 19.13
CA PRO A 4 -13.21 8.97 18.80
C PRO A 4 -14.13 8.69 20.01
N LYS A 5 -13.63 8.77 21.25
CA LYS A 5 -14.43 8.45 22.44
C LYS A 5 -15.27 9.63 22.92
N CYS A 6 -14.63 10.77 23.16
CA CYS A 6 -15.28 11.93 23.78
C CYS A 6 -15.61 13.07 22.81
N LYS A 7 -15.24 12.95 21.51
CA LYS A 7 -15.43 13.97 20.46
C LYS A 7 -14.68 15.29 20.67
N GLU A 8 -13.82 15.35 21.68
CA GLU A 8 -12.95 16.50 21.98
C GLU A 8 -11.99 16.77 20.81
N GLU A 9 -11.62 18.02 20.61
CA GLU A 9 -10.61 18.37 19.62
C GLU A 9 -9.21 18.08 20.18
N ILE A 10 -8.42 17.33 19.41
CA ILE A 10 -7.09 16.88 19.80
C ILE A 10 -6.10 17.20 18.69
N GLU A 11 -4.89 17.59 19.08
CA GLU A 11 -3.77 17.78 18.16
C GLU A 11 -3.40 16.45 17.48
N ASP A 12 -3.05 16.52 16.19
CA ASP A 12 -2.90 15.36 15.30
C ASP A 12 -1.74 14.41 15.67
N ASN A 13 -0.89 14.80 16.63
CA ASN A 13 0.30 14.05 17.05
C ASN A 13 0.20 13.45 18.47
N SER A 14 -0.98 13.49 19.08
CA SER A 14 -1.21 12.99 20.42
C SER A 14 -1.42 11.46 20.42
N MET A 15 -0.69 10.75 21.27
CA MET A 15 -0.87 9.30 21.44
C MET A 15 -2.08 8.95 22.32
N TYR A 16 -2.53 9.90 23.14
CA TYR A 16 -3.63 9.74 24.09
C TYR A 16 -4.48 11.01 24.09
N CYS A 17 -5.78 10.84 24.32
CA CYS A 17 -6.69 11.96 24.49
C CYS A 17 -6.51 12.59 25.89
N PRO A 18 -6.22 13.90 25.99
CA PRO A 18 -6.03 14.56 27.29
C PRO A 18 -7.32 14.65 28.11
N ASN A 19 -8.48 14.52 27.46
CA ASN A 19 -9.78 14.65 28.12
C ASN A 19 -10.33 13.32 28.65
N CYS A 20 -10.25 12.24 27.87
CA CYS A 20 -10.81 10.93 28.24
C CYS A 20 -9.77 9.83 28.53
N GLY A 21 -8.48 10.10 28.30
CA GLY A 21 -7.39 9.15 28.54
C GLY A 21 -7.26 8.04 27.49
N ASP A 22 -8.11 8.00 26.47
CA ASP A 22 -8.05 6.94 25.45
C ASP A 22 -6.85 7.09 24.53
N LYS A 23 -6.26 5.94 24.18
CA LYS A 23 -5.16 5.86 23.23
C LYS A 23 -5.67 6.11 21.80
N LEU A 24 -5.10 7.11 21.14
CA LEU A 24 -5.46 7.52 19.80
C LEU A 24 -4.69 6.66 18.80
N ASN A 25 -5.23 5.49 18.48
CA ASN A 25 -4.61 4.55 17.57
C ASN A 25 -5.05 4.90 16.13
N LEU A 26 -4.31 5.82 15.50
CA LEU A 26 -4.57 6.44 14.20
C LEU A 26 -4.71 5.46 13.02
N ASN A 27 -4.39 4.18 13.21
CA ASN A 27 -4.05 3.28 12.11
C ASN A 27 -5.19 2.30 11.80
N ASN A 28 -5.92 1.81 12.81
CA ASN A 28 -6.78 0.62 12.68
C ASN A 28 -8.07 0.68 13.51
N THR A 29 -8.62 1.86 13.82
CA THR A 29 -9.91 1.97 14.53
C THR A 29 -10.95 2.75 13.73
N MET A 30 -12.19 2.27 13.70
CA MET A 30 -13.34 2.85 13.02
C MET A 30 -14.60 2.75 13.88
N TYR A 31 -15.61 3.55 13.58
CA TYR A 31 -16.90 3.47 14.27
C TYR A 31 -17.87 2.54 13.56
N CYS A 32 -18.66 1.81 14.34
CA CYS A 32 -19.78 1.07 13.79
C CYS A 32 -20.87 2.04 13.28
N PRO A 33 -21.30 1.97 12.02
CA PRO A 33 -22.37 2.83 11.49
C PRO A 33 -23.75 2.52 12.10
N ASN A 34 -23.91 1.35 12.72
CA ASN A 34 -25.18 0.93 13.31
C ASN A 34 -25.34 1.37 14.78
N CYS A 35 -24.30 1.23 15.60
CA CYS A 35 -24.36 1.54 17.03
C CYS A 35 -23.44 2.67 17.50
N GLY A 36 -22.52 3.15 16.65
CA GLY A 36 -21.56 4.18 17.02
C GLY A 36 -20.42 3.71 17.94
N GLU A 37 -20.31 2.39 18.21
CA GLU A 37 -19.23 1.81 19.00
C GLU A 37 -17.89 1.90 18.27
N LEU A 38 -16.81 2.16 19.02
CA LEU A 38 -15.46 2.13 18.47
C LEU A 38 -15.04 0.66 18.27
N THR A 39 -14.57 0.34 17.07
CA THR A 39 -14.18 -1.02 16.69
C THR A 39 -12.91 -1.00 15.86
N GLU A 40 -12.10 -2.04 15.98
CA GLU A 40 -10.93 -2.22 15.13
C GLU A 40 -11.35 -2.52 13.68
N SER A 41 -10.67 -1.88 12.72
CA SER A 41 -10.93 -2.02 11.28
C SER A 41 -10.77 -3.45 10.77
N ASP A 42 -10.09 -4.32 11.52
CA ASP A 42 -9.84 -5.72 11.18
C ASP A 42 -10.94 -6.69 11.64
N LYS A 43 -11.93 -6.22 12.43
CA LYS A 43 -13.01 -7.07 12.93
C LYS A 43 -14.05 -7.34 11.86
N LYS A 44 -14.49 -8.60 11.74
CA LYS A 44 -15.57 -9.02 10.82
C LYS A 44 -16.97 -8.61 11.32
N PHE A 45 -17.16 -8.49 12.63
CA PHE A 45 -18.44 -8.17 13.25
C PHE A 45 -18.27 -7.21 14.42
N CYS A 46 -19.26 -6.35 14.64
CA CYS A 46 -19.32 -5.48 15.81
C CYS A 46 -19.72 -6.29 17.04
N SER A 47 -18.90 -6.26 18.09
CA SER A 47 -19.15 -6.97 19.35
C SER A 47 -20.35 -6.42 20.14
N ASN A 48 -20.76 -5.18 19.87
CA ASN A 48 -21.85 -4.52 20.58
C ASN A 48 -23.22 -4.80 19.90
N CYS A 49 -23.30 -4.64 18.56
CA CYS A 49 -24.58 -4.73 17.84
C CYS A 49 -24.67 -5.85 16.79
N GLY A 50 -23.61 -6.61 16.54
CA GLY A 50 -23.59 -7.68 15.53
C GLY A 50 -23.45 -7.23 14.07
N TYR A 51 -23.24 -5.93 13.80
CA TYR A 51 -23.05 -5.41 12.44
C TYR A 51 -21.85 -6.04 11.73
N ASN A 52 -22.01 -6.45 10.46
CA ASN A 52 -20.99 -7.18 9.69
C ASN A 52 -20.14 -6.24 8.82
N PHE A 53 -18.83 -6.20 9.07
CA PHE A 53 -17.84 -5.36 8.38
C PHE A 53 -17.09 -6.07 7.23
N VAL A 54 -17.45 -7.33 6.89
CA VAL A 54 -16.75 -8.18 5.89
C VAL A 54 -16.61 -7.53 4.50
N ASN A 55 -17.36 -6.47 4.21
CA ASN A 55 -17.30 -5.75 2.93
C ASN A 55 -16.15 -4.72 2.83
N ILE A 56 -15.35 -4.52 3.89
CA ILE A 56 -14.37 -3.41 3.99
C ILE A 56 -12.95 -3.92 4.30
N SER A 57 -12.60 -5.16 3.97
CA SER A 57 -11.19 -5.59 4.05
C SER A 57 -10.41 -4.91 2.91
N PRO A 58 -9.44 -4.02 3.19
CA PRO A 58 -8.40 -3.74 2.21
C PRO A 58 -7.63 -5.04 2.06
N ARG A 59 -8.04 -5.86 1.08
CA ARG A 59 -7.17 -6.91 0.57
C ARG A 59 -5.89 -6.19 0.18
N THR A 60 -4.84 -6.48 0.94
CA THR A 60 -3.47 -6.12 0.61
C THR A 60 -3.28 -6.29 -0.90
N PRO A 61 -2.61 -5.35 -1.58
CA PRO A 61 -2.49 -5.40 -3.02
C PRO A 61 -1.69 -6.64 -3.42
N ALA A 62 -2.40 -7.71 -3.75
CA ALA A 62 -1.88 -8.94 -4.35
C ALA A 62 -1.30 -8.70 -5.76
N PHE A 63 -1.12 -7.44 -6.15
CA PHE A 63 -0.68 -7.00 -7.47
C PHE A 63 0.80 -7.28 -7.74
N ILE A 64 1.65 -7.49 -6.73
CA ILE A 64 3.10 -7.65 -6.95
C ILE A 64 3.48 -9.08 -7.40
N PHE A 65 2.71 -10.11 -7.04
CA PHE A 65 3.08 -11.51 -7.32
C PHE A 65 2.39 -12.13 -8.56
N GLY A 66 1.42 -11.45 -9.18
CA GLY A 66 0.59 -12.02 -10.25
C GLY A 66 1.20 -12.01 -11.66
N MET A 67 2.30 -11.30 -11.91
CA MET A 67 2.87 -11.14 -13.26
C MET A 67 3.88 -12.22 -13.66
N ILE A 68 4.24 -13.14 -12.75
CA ILE A 68 5.21 -14.21 -13.01
C ILE A 68 4.55 -15.46 -13.63
N GLY A 69 3.20 -15.52 -13.67
CA GLY A 69 2.44 -16.71 -14.07
C GLY A 69 1.84 -16.71 -15.48
N SER A 70 1.89 -15.59 -16.20
CA SER A 70 1.33 -15.48 -17.56
C SER A 70 2.48 -15.20 -18.53
N GLY A 71 2.61 -16.02 -19.58
CA GLY A 71 3.77 -16.08 -20.51
C GLY A 71 4.26 -14.78 -21.16
N ILE A 72 3.65 -13.64 -20.85
CA ILE A 72 4.13 -12.28 -21.15
C ILE A 72 5.44 -11.98 -20.40
N GLY A 73 5.69 -12.59 -19.23
CA GLY A 73 6.95 -12.41 -18.49
C GLY A 73 8.19 -12.79 -19.30
N LEU A 74 8.11 -13.87 -20.08
CA LEU A 74 9.17 -14.28 -21.02
C LEU A 74 9.34 -13.28 -22.16
N LEU A 75 8.23 -12.74 -22.70
CA LEU A 75 8.30 -11.72 -23.74
C LEU A 75 8.93 -10.42 -23.23
N ILE A 76 8.59 -9.98 -22.02
CA ILE A 76 9.18 -8.79 -21.40
C ILE A 76 10.68 -9.01 -21.14
N ALA A 77 11.06 -10.18 -20.61
CA ALA A 77 12.47 -10.53 -20.42
C ALA A 77 13.24 -10.53 -21.75
N LEU A 78 12.66 -11.11 -22.81
CA LEU A 78 13.25 -11.10 -24.14
C LEU A 78 13.39 -9.67 -24.70
N ILE A 79 12.37 -8.83 -24.58
CA ILE A 79 12.43 -7.43 -25.05
C ILE A 79 13.51 -6.66 -24.27
N LEU A 80 13.63 -6.85 -22.97
CA LEU A 80 14.66 -6.17 -22.16
C LEU A 80 16.08 -6.66 -22.52
N THR A 81 16.26 -7.95 -22.76
CA THR A 81 17.57 -8.48 -23.20
C THR A 81 17.95 -7.98 -24.60
N VAL A 82 16.99 -7.91 -25.54
CA VAL A 82 17.25 -7.41 -26.89
C VAL A 82 17.53 -5.91 -26.88
N THR A 83 16.79 -5.13 -26.11
CA THR A 83 17.03 -3.67 -26.02
C THR A 83 18.36 -3.37 -25.34
N THR A 84 18.68 -4.00 -24.21
CA THR A 84 19.99 -3.83 -23.55
C THR A 84 21.15 -4.28 -24.44
N PHE A 85 21.00 -5.38 -25.17
CA PHE A 85 22.01 -5.83 -26.13
C PHE A 85 22.14 -4.87 -27.32
N ALA A 86 21.03 -4.38 -27.87
CA ALA A 86 21.04 -3.40 -28.97
C ALA A 86 21.67 -2.07 -28.52
N TYR A 87 21.33 -1.56 -27.34
CA TYR A 87 21.97 -0.38 -26.76
C TYR A 87 23.45 -0.64 -26.46
N GLY A 88 23.81 -1.83 -25.97
CA GLY A 88 25.19 -2.23 -25.73
C GLY A 88 26.02 -2.28 -27.01
N VAL A 89 25.51 -2.91 -28.07
CA VAL A 89 26.15 -2.96 -29.40
C VAL A 89 26.24 -1.56 -30.02
N PHE A 90 25.21 -0.73 -29.86
CA PHE A 90 25.22 0.65 -30.31
C PHE A 90 26.29 1.49 -29.59
N GLN A 91 26.42 1.34 -28.26
CA GLN A 91 27.48 1.99 -27.49
C GLN A 91 28.87 1.46 -27.87
N ILE A 92 29.05 0.15 -28.01
CA ILE A 92 30.32 -0.46 -28.46
C ILE A 92 30.69 0.02 -29.88
N GLY A 93 29.72 0.21 -30.77
CA GLY A 93 29.94 0.79 -32.09
C GLY A 93 30.42 2.25 -32.05
N MET A 94 29.90 3.05 -31.11
CA MET A 94 30.41 4.41 -30.88
C MET A 94 31.82 4.39 -30.28
N ILE A 95 32.09 3.53 -29.30
CA ILE A 95 33.43 3.42 -28.67
C ILE A 95 34.46 2.85 -29.66
N GLY A 96 34.06 1.91 -30.53
CA GLY A 96 34.88 1.36 -31.61
C GLY A 96 35.16 2.38 -32.73
N GLY A 97 34.28 3.36 -32.95
CA GLY A 97 34.55 4.52 -33.80
C GLY A 97 35.54 5.51 -33.19
N TYR A 98 35.55 5.66 -31.86
CA TYR A 98 36.57 6.48 -31.15
C TYR A 98 37.94 5.79 -31.06
N PHE A 99 38.00 4.46 -31.05
CA PHE A 99 39.27 3.72 -31.01
C PHE A 99 39.91 3.54 -32.40
N TYR A 100 39.13 3.61 -33.49
CA TYR A 100 39.68 3.58 -34.86
C TYR A 100 40.11 4.96 -35.39
N CYS A 101 40.02 6.00 -34.56
CA CYS A 101 40.37 7.37 -34.91
C CYS A 101 41.41 7.99 -33.95
N ILE A 102 42.22 7.17 -33.29
CA ILE A 102 43.50 7.50 -32.62
C ILE A 102 44.55 6.50 -33.13
#